data_AF-A0A6A7SG65-F1
#
_entry.id   AF-A0A6A7SG65-F1
#
_cell.length_a   1.000
_cell.length_b   1.000
_cell.length_c   1.000
_cell.angle_alpha   90.00
_cell.angle_beta   90.00
_cell.angle_gamma   90.00
#
_symmetry.space_group_name_H-M   'P 1'
#
loop_
_entity.id
_entity.type
_entity.pdbx_description
1 polymer ?
#
loop_
_entity_poly.entity_id
_entity_poly.type
_entity_poly.pdbx_seq_one_letter_code
_entity_poly.pdbx_strand_id
1 'polypeptide(L)'
;MELAGDARFIGWEVTCLGRPAGALPFVSGRFDARLRIHRDGRPLLHERNDLAAGSGLLSAPWGLGGAEATGILLATGADDAAVTAVRELLPADAAAGVTRLDDVLVLRWAGDGAEAAFALLRAAWAVLRPRLLDRPACEPRIWRT
;
A
#
# COMPACT_ATOMS: atom_id res chain seq x y z
N MET A 1 -10.77 9.37 2.02
CA MET A 1 -11.90 8.70 1.38
C MET A 1 -13.06 8.66 2.35
N GLU A 2 -14.23 9.14 1.93
CA GLU A 2 -15.50 9.01 2.65
C GLU A 2 -16.36 8.02 1.86
N LEU A 3 -16.86 6.99 2.54
CA LEU A 3 -17.68 5.93 1.96
C LEU A 3 -19.09 6.02 2.53
N ALA A 4 -20.09 5.69 1.71
CA ALA A 4 -21.48 5.63 2.15
C ALA A 4 -21.95 4.17 2.19
N GLY A 5 -22.59 3.75 3.28
CA GLY A 5 -23.18 2.41 3.42
C GLY A 5 -22.22 1.28 3.02
N ASP A 6 -22.62 0.47 2.04
CA ASP A 6 -21.86 -0.69 1.56
C ASP A 6 -20.88 -0.36 0.42
N ALA A 7 -20.55 0.91 0.18
CA ALA A 7 -19.59 1.29 -0.84
C ALA A 7 -18.27 0.53 -0.72
N ARG A 8 -17.79 0.08 -1.89
CA ARG A 8 -16.54 -0.68 -2.05
C ARG A 8 -15.47 0.21 -2.64
N PHE A 9 -14.27 0.12 -2.12
CA PHE A 9 -13.13 0.90 -2.53
C PHE A 9 -11.91 0.00 -2.62
N ILE A 10 -11.09 0.19 -3.66
CA ILE A 10 -9.73 -0.33 -3.73
C ILE A 10 -8.84 0.84 -4.15
N GLY A 11 -7.83 1.14 -3.35
CA GLY A 11 -6.86 2.20 -3.64
C GLY A 11 -5.52 1.88 -3.04
N TRP A 12 -4.50 2.57 -3.54
CA TRP A 12 -3.12 2.27 -3.21
C TRP A 12 -2.25 3.52 -3.35
N GLU A 13 -1.07 3.49 -2.72
CA GLU A 13 -0.05 4.52 -2.82
C GLU A 13 1.31 3.82 -2.88
N VAL A 14 2.21 4.35 -3.71
CA VAL A 14 3.63 4.00 -3.72
C VAL A 14 4.42 5.27 -3.51
N THR A 15 5.30 5.25 -2.52
CA THR A 15 6.20 6.35 -2.20
C THR A 15 7.63 5.87 -2.39
N CYS A 16 8.42 6.64 -3.12
CA CYS A 16 9.86 6.41 -3.29
C CYS A 16 10.60 7.66 -2.81
N LEU A 17 11.52 7.48 -1.86
CA LEU A 17 12.29 8.54 -1.26
C LEU A 17 13.64 8.67 -1.96
N GLY A 18 14.01 9.90 -2.32
CA GLY A 18 15.22 10.17 -3.10
C GLY A 18 15.07 9.72 -4.56
N ARG A 19 16.19 9.43 -5.21
CA ARG A 19 16.26 8.92 -6.59
C ARG A 19 17.18 7.70 -6.63
N PRO A 20 16.66 6.49 -6.36
CA PRO A 20 17.41 5.23 -6.36
C PRO A 20 18.26 5.01 -7.61
N ALA A 21 17.66 5.19 -8.79
CA ALA A 21 18.33 5.00 -10.08
C ALA A 21 19.55 5.92 -10.31
N GLY A 22 19.63 7.03 -9.56
CA GLY A 22 20.76 7.95 -9.59
C GLY A 22 21.65 7.89 -8.34
N ALA A 23 21.41 6.93 -7.43
CA ALA A 23 22.06 6.84 -6.12
C ALA A 23 21.99 8.15 -5.31
N LEU A 24 20.86 8.86 -5.37
CA LEU A 24 20.64 10.10 -4.62
C LEU A 24 19.67 9.85 -3.47
N PRO A 25 20.14 9.61 -2.24
CA PRO A 25 19.27 9.32 -1.11
C PRO A 25 18.45 10.54 -0.69
N PHE A 26 17.42 10.31 0.13
CA PHE A 26 16.62 11.37 0.73
C PHE A 26 17.38 12.07 1.88
N VAL A 27 18.16 13.09 1.53
CA VAL A 27 19.11 13.75 2.44
C VAL A 27 18.57 15.00 3.13
N SER A 28 17.46 15.57 2.66
CA SER A 28 16.88 16.78 3.26
C SER A 28 15.36 16.85 3.11
N GLY A 29 14.72 17.57 4.03
CA GLY A 29 13.28 17.78 4.04
C GLY A 29 12.50 16.76 4.90
N ARG A 30 11.19 16.75 4.71
CA ARG A 30 10.24 15.90 5.43
C ARG A 30 9.10 15.50 4.50
N PHE A 31 8.72 14.24 4.57
CA PHE A 31 7.57 13.67 3.88
C PHE A 31 6.48 13.36 4.91
N ASP A 32 5.26 13.85 4.70
CA ASP A 32 4.10 13.57 5.54
C ASP A 32 2.93 13.15 4.64
N ALA A 33 2.73 11.85 4.50
CA ALA A 33 1.58 11.28 3.79
C ALA A 33 0.52 10.83 4.78
N ARG A 34 -0.73 11.11 4.46
CA ARG A 34 -1.89 10.80 5.30
C ARG A 34 -2.98 10.18 4.45
N LEU A 35 -3.32 8.94 4.75
CA LEU A 35 -4.43 8.25 4.11
C LEU A 35 -5.49 7.93 5.14
N ARG A 36 -6.73 8.38 4.87
CA ARG A 36 -7.86 8.17 5.76
C ARG A 36 -9.03 7.57 5.02
N ILE A 37 -9.66 6.55 5.60
CA ILE A 37 -10.92 5.97 5.14
C ILE A 37 -11.93 6.13 6.27
N HIS A 38 -13.08 6.71 5.93
CA HIS A 38 -14.24 6.79 6.79
C HIS A 38 -15.44 6.17 6.07
N ARG A 39 -16.42 5.66 6.83
CA ARG A 39 -17.70 5.19 6.35
C ARG A 39 -18.82 5.80 7.18
N ASP A 40 -19.74 6.50 6.53
CA ASP A 40 -20.85 7.20 7.17
C ASP A 40 -20.36 8.08 8.34
N GLY A 41 -19.24 8.78 8.13
CA GLY A 41 -18.59 9.62 9.13
C GLY A 41 -17.80 8.88 10.23
N ARG A 42 -17.78 7.53 10.24
CA ARG A 42 -17.01 6.73 11.19
C ARG A 42 -15.63 6.37 10.64
N PRO A 43 -14.54 6.54 11.40
CA PRO A 43 -13.20 6.19 10.93
C PRO A 43 -13.06 4.67 10.79
N LEU A 44 -12.57 4.21 9.64
CA LEU A 44 -12.19 2.81 9.41
C LEU A 44 -10.67 2.62 9.43
N LEU A 45 -9.92 3.56 8.85
CA LEU A 45 -8.46 3.51 8.84
C LEU A 45 -7.87 4.91 8.79
N HIS A 46 -6.89 5.18 9.66
CA HIS A 46 -6.04 6.36 9.60
C HIS A 46 -4.58 5.90 9.51
N GLU A 47 -3.98 6.07 8.34
CA GLU A 47 -2.57 5.80 8.07
C GLU A 47 -1.80 7.12 7.97
N ARG A 48 -0.60 7.15 8.55
CA ARG A 48 0.30 8.32 8.47
C ARG A 48 1.75 7.88 8.35
N ASN A 49 2.38 8.27 7.25
CA ASN A 49 3.81 8.12 7.04
C ASN A 49 4.50 9.47 7.18
N ASP A 50 5.25 9.64 8.26
CA ASP A 50 5.96 10.88 8.60
C ASP A 50 7.46 10.62 8.68
N LEU A 51 8.16 10.99 7.62
CA LEU A 51 9.56 10.62 7.38
C LEU A 51 10.39 11.89 7.19
N ALA A 52 11.20 12.21 8.19
CA ALA A 52 12.18 13.29 8.12
C ALA A 52 13.52 12.75 7.61
N ALA A 53 14.20 13.51 6.75
CA ALA A 53 15.55 13.18 6.34
C ALA A 53 16.49 13.11 7.55
N GLY A 54 17.40 12.14 7.54
CA GLY A 54 18.31 11.87 8.67
C GLY A 54 17.64 11.23 9.90
N SER A 55 16.32 10.96 9.87
CA SER A 55 15.64 10.23 10.93
C SER A 55 16.10 8.78 10.98
N GLY A 56 16.24 8.24 12.19
CA GLY A 56 16.49 6.81 12.41
C GLY A 56 15.40 5.91 11.82
N LEU A 57 14.19 6.44 11.59
CA LEU A 57 13.10 5.73 10.90
C LEU A 57 13.50 5.22 9.50
N LEU A 58 14.42 5.89 8.82
CA LEU A 58 14.81 5.50 7.46
C LEU A 58 15.69 4.24 7.44
N SER A 59 16.52 4.04 8.47
CA SER A 59 17.52 2.96 8.49
C SER A 59 17.24 1.88 9.54
N ALA A 60 16.44 2.17 10.57
CA ALA A 60 16.20 1.23 11.63
C ALA A 60 15.29 0.07 11.19
N PRO A 61 15.50 -1.16 11.69
CA PRO A 61 14.66 -2.32 11.35
C PRO A 61 13.18 -2.18 11.73
N TRP A 62 12.87 -1.36 12.73
CA TRP A 62 11.49 -1.04 13.15
C TRP A 62 10.86 0.09 12.32
N GLY A 63 11.63 0.71 11.42
CA GLY A 63 11.18 1.68 10.44
C GLY A 63 11.25 1.07 9.03
N LEU A 64 11.89 1.78 8.09
CA LEU A 64 12.05 1.30 6.72
C LEU A 64 13.21 0.30 6.53
N GLY A 65 14.07 0.11 7.52
CA GLY A 65 15.17 -0.85 7.43
C GLY A 65 16.15 -0.59 6.28
N GLY A 66 16.26 0.67 5.83
CA GLY A 66 17.07 1.06 4.67
C GLY A 66 16.32 1.02 3.33
N ALA A 67 15.07 0.56 3.30
CA ALA A 67 14.26 0.59 2.09
C ALA A 67 14.04 2.01 1.57
N GLU A 68 14.14 2.16 0.25
CA GLU A 68 13.99 3.44 -0.44
C GLU A 68 12.55 3.70 -0.86
N ALA A 69 11.73 2.66 -0.92
CA ALA A 69 10.33 2.75 -1.31
C ALA A 69 9.39 2.00 -0.35
N THR A 70 8.16 2.50 -0.28
CA THR A 70 7.05 1.88 0.45
C THR A 70 5.81 1.81 -0.43
N GLY A 71 5.00 0.79 -0.22
CA GLY A 71 3.72 0.61 -0.87
C GLY A 71 2.62 0.29 0.14
N ILE A 72 1.43 0.83 -0.08
CA ILE A 72 0.22 0.46 0.65
C ILE A 72 -0.93 0.24 -0.33
N LEU A 73 -1.70 -0.83 -0.14
CA LEU A 73 -2.99 -1.05 -0.81
C LEU A 73 -4.06 -1.31 0.23
N LEU A 74 -5.22 -0.72 -0.02
CA LEU A 74 -6.39 -0.72 0.83
C LEU A 74 -7.60 -1.18 0.04
N ALA A 75 -8.38 -2.08 0.62
CA ALA A 75 -9.62 -2.53 0.01
C ALA A 75 -10.72 -2.72 1.05
N THR A 76 -11.91 -2.15 0.82
CA THR A 76 -13.06 -2.28 1.73
C THR A 76 -14.02 -3.37 1.29
N GLY A 77 -14.80 -3.90 2.25
CA GLY A 77 -15.65 -5.07 2.04
C GLY A 77 -14.87 -6.37 1.90
N ALA A 78 -13.63 -6.42 2.38
CA ALA A 78 -12.79 -7.61 2.32
C ALA A 78 -13.16 -8.61 3.43
N ASP A 79 -13.03 -9.89 3.11
CA ASP A 79 -13.18 -11.03 4.02
C ASP A 79 -11.84 -11.78 4.18
N ASP A 80 -11.85 -12.87 4.95
CA ASP A 80 -10.64 -13.68 5.17
C ASP A 80 -10.16 -14.42 3.92
N ALA A 81 -11.07 -14.70 2.99
CA ALA A 81 -10.72 -15.30 1.70
C ALA A 81 -9.94 -14.31 0.84
N ALA A 82 -10.35 -13.04 0.80
CA ALA A 82 -9.61 -11.97 0.11
C ALA A 82 -8.21 -11.76 0.72
N VAL A 83 -8.10 -11.77 2.05
CA VAL A 83 -6.79 -11.68 2.74
C VAL A 83 -5.90 -12.86 2.37
N THR A 84 -6.42 -14.08 2.40
CA THR A 84 -5.66 -15.29 2.06
C THR A 84 -5.18 -15.25 0.61
N ALA A 85 -6.06 -14.89 -0.33
CA ALA A 85 -5.71 -14.78 -1.74
C ALA A 85 -4.62 -13.73 -2.02
N VAL A 86 -4.61 -12.60 -1.29
CA VAL A 86 -3.52 -11.62 -1.38
C VAL A 86 -2.27 -12.17 -0.71
N ARG A 87 -2.39 -12.87 0.42
CA ARG A 87 -1.26 -13.43 1.16
C ARG A 87 -0.45 -14.40 0.32
N GLU A 88 -1.10 -15.20 -0.51
CA GLU A 88 -0.48 -16.15 -1.44
C GLU A 88 0.38 -15.48 -2.52
N LEU A 89 0.22 -14.17 -2.75
CA LEU A 89 1.04 -13.41 -3.69
C LEU A 89 2.35 -12.90 -3.07
N LEU A 90 2.47 -12.88 -1.74
CA LEU A 90 3.64 -12.31 -1.09
C LEU A 90 4.83 -13.28 -1.18
N PRO A 91 5.99 -12.83 -1.71
CA PRO A 91 7.23 -13.59 -1.60
C PRO A 91 7.58 -13.82 -0.13
N ALA A 92 8.14 -14.99 0.19
CA ALA A 92 8.45 -15.37 1.57
C ALA A 92 9.49 -14.44 2.24
N ASP A 93 10.34 -13.82 1.43
CA ASP A 93 11.43 -12.92 1.81
C ASP A 93 11.09 -11.43 1.64
N ALA A 94 9.88 -11.10 1.14
CA ALA A 94 9.48 -9.70 0.98
C ALA A 94 9.21 -9.04 2.34
N ALA A 95 9.67 -7.80 2.53
CA ALA A 95 9.29 -6.96 3.65
C ALA A 95 7.87 -6.41 3.46
N ALA A 96 6.88 -7.31 3.48
CA ALA A 96 5.50 -7.00 3.21
C ALA A 96 4.54 -7.87 4.02
N GLY A 97 3.33 -7.38 4.21
CA GLY A 97 2.32 -8.05 5.00
C GLY A 97 0.91 -7.62 4.65
N VAL A 98 -0.03 -8.56 4.72
CA VAL A 98 -1.45 -8.32 4.52
C VAL A 98 -2.25 -8.69 5.77
N THR A 99 -3.06 -7.73 6.22
CA THR A 99 -3.92 -7.84 7.40
C THR A 99 -5.31 -7.32 7.07
N ARG A 100 -6.29 -7.64 7.93
CA ARG A 100 -7.65 -7.11 7.84
C ARG A 100 -8.02 -6.43 9.14
N LEU A 101 -8.51 -5.20 9.03
CA LEU A 101 -9.05 -4.39 10.12
C LEU A 101 -10.54 -4.25 9.86
N ASP A 102 -11.37 -4.98 10.60
CA ASP A 102 -12.80 -5.14 10.34
C ASP A 102 -13.07 -5.58 8.88
N ASP A 103 -13.55 -4.69 8.02
CA ASP A 103 -13.80 -4.96 6.60
C ASP A 103 -12.75 -4.34 5.65
N VAL A 104 -11.68 -3.75 6.19
CA VAL A 104 -10.59 -3.13 5.42
C VAL A 104 -9.39 -4.06 5.37
N LEU A 105 -9.09 -4.58 4.18
CA LEU A 105 -7.81 -5.23 3.90
C LEU A 105 -6.73 -4.16 3.74
N VAL A 106 -5.60 -4.38 4.41
CA VAL A 106 -4.42 -3.52 4.35
C VAL A 106 -3.20 -4.37 3.99
N LEU A 107 -2.66 -4.12 2.80
CA LEU A 107 -1.37 -4.64 2.33
C LEU A 107 -0.33 -3.53 2.45
N ARG A 108 0.78 -3.79 3.13
CA ARG A 108 1.95 -2.91 3.19
C ARG A 108 3.17 -3.61 2.63
N TRP A 109 4.07 -2.85 2.03
CA TRP A 109 5.34 -3.32 1.47
C TRP A 109 6.41 -2.24 1.68
N ALA A 110 7.64 -2.66 1.90
CA ALA A 110 8.83 -1.82 1.83
C ALA A 110 9.94 -2.56 1.06
N GLY A 111 10.79 -1.82 0.36
CA GLY A 111 11.94 -2.40 -0.34
C GLY A 111 12.56 -1.43 -1.33
N ASP A 112 13.27 -2.00 -2.30
CA ASP A 112 14.09 -1.23 -3.23
C ASP A 112 13.27 -0.82 -4.46
N GLY A 113 13.10 0.49 -4.64
CA GLY A 113 12.46 1.07 -5.81
C GLY A 113 10.94 0.90 -5.90
N ALA A 114 10.33 1.80 -6.67
CA ALA A 114 8.87 1.83 -6.84
C ALA A 114 8.34 0.67 -7.70
N GLU A 115 9.14 0.11 -8.61
CA GLU A 115 8.69 -0.90 -9.57
C GLU A 115 8.23 -2.20 -8.89
N ALA A 116 9.00 -2.68 -7.90
CA ALA A 116 8.63 -3.86 -7.12
C ALA A 116 7.31 -3.64 -6.34
N ALA A 117 7.14 -2.47 -5.73
CA ALA A 117 5.89 -2.08 -5.10
C ALA A 117 4.73 -2.10 -6.11
N PHE A 118 4.88 -1.42 -7.25
CA PHE A 118 3.87 -1.38 -8.30
C PHE A 118 3.49 -2.78 -8.77
N ALA A 119 4.46 -3.67 -9.03
CA ALA A 119 4.20 -5.03 -9.45
C ALA A 119 3.37 -5.82 -8.43
N LEU A 120 3.78 -5.81 -7.15
CA LEU A 120 3.07 -6.51 -6.09
C LEU A 120 1.65 -5.97 -5.90
N LEU A 121 1.52 -4.65 -5.80
CA LEU A 121 0.23 -4.05 -5.52
C LEU A 121 -0.72 -4.19 -6.75
N ARG A 122 -0.20 -4.33 -7.99
CA ARG A 122 -0.99 -4.58 -9.21
C ARG A 122 -1.56 -5.98 -9.20
N ALA A 123 -0.72 -6.95 -8.83
CA ALA A 123 -1.14 -8.33 -8.66
C ALA A 123 -2.23 -8.44 -7.58
N ALA A 124 -2.03 -7.78 -6.43
CA ALA A 124 -3.02 -7.73 -5.37
C ALA A 124 -4.34 -7.07 -5.84
N TRP A 125 -4.27 -5.94 -6.55
CA TRP A 125 -5.44 -5.29 -7.13
C TRP A 125 -6.18 -6.22 -8.10
N ALA A 126 -5.47 -6.91 -8.99
CA ALA A 126 -6.08 -7.81 -9.96
C ALA A 126 -6.81 -8.99 -9.29
N VAL A 127 -6.29 -9.50 -8.17
CA VAL A 127 -6.94 -10.54 -7.36
C VAL A 127 -8.18 -10.00 -6.64
N LEU A 128 -8.09 -8.81 -6.05
CA LEU A 128 -9.16 -8.23 -5.23
C LEU A 128 -10.32 -7.70 -6.06
N ARG A 129 -10.04 -7.12 -7.22
CA ARG A 129 -11.04 -6.42 -8.02
C ARG A 129 -12.26 -7.28 -8.42
N PRO A 130 -12.12 -8.51 -8.97
CA PRO A 130 -13.29 -9.35 -9.23
C PRO A 130 -13.98 -9.83 -7.95
N ARG A 131 -13.22 -10.06 -6.87
CA ARG A 131 -13.78 -10.55 -5.59
C ARG A 131 -14.63 -9.50 -4.88
N LEU A 132 -14.20 -8.25 -4.90
CA LEU A 132 -14.81 -7.19 -4.10
C LEU A 132 -15.76 -6.28 -4.89
N LEU A 133 -15.53 -6.14 -6.20
CA LEU A 133 -16.30 -5.24 -7.06
C LEU A 133 -17.15 -5.97 -8.10
N ASP A 134 -17.09 -7.30 -8.15
CA ASP A 134 -17.77 -8.14 -9.15
C ASP A 134 -17.55 -7.67 -10.60
N ARG A 135 -16.31 -7.26 -10.90
CA ARG A 135 -15.92 -6.93 -12.29
C ARG A 135 -14.51 -7.42 -12.58
N PRO A 136 -14.27 -7.90 -13.81
CA PRO A 136 -13.01 -8.51 -14.18
C PRO A 136 -11.84 -7.55 -13.96
N ALA A 137 -10.67 -8.10 -13.64
CA ALA A 137 -9.44 -7.35 -13.59
C ALA A 137 -9.11 -6.83 -14.99
N CYS A 138 -9.30 -5.53 -15.20
CA CYS A 138 -8.94 -4.82 -16.41
C CYS A 138 -8.00 -3.70 -16.03
N GLU A 139 -6.72 -3.92 -16.25
CA GLU A 139 -5.68 -2.99 -15.81
C GLU A 139 -5.86 -1.60 -16.42
N PRO A 140 -5.88 -0.53 -15.62
CA PRO A 140 -5.92 0.84 -16.13
C PRO A 140 -4.77 1.11 -17.11
N ARG A 141 -5.09 1.70 -18.26
CA ARG A 141 -4.08 2.05 -19.28
C ARG A 141 -2.94 2.92 -18.73
N ILE A 142 -3.25 3.78 -17.74
CA ILE A 142 -2.30 4.66 -17.07
C ILE A 142 -1.21 3.92 -16.28
N TRP A 143 -1.35 2.60 -16.06
CA TRP A 143 -0.31 1.78 -15.41
C TRP A 143 0.68 1.17 -16.40
N ARG A 144 0.50 1.41 -17.70
CA ARG A 144 1.37 0.93 -18.78
C ARG A 144 2.26 2.01 -19.39
N THR A 145 2.24 3.22 -18.83
CA THR A 145 3.12 4.34 -19.21
C THR A 145 4.30 4.40 -18.27
#